data_AF-A0A813HUK8-F1
#
_entry.id   AF-A0A813HUK8-F1
#
_cell.length_a   1.000
_cell.length_b   1.000
_cell.length_c   1.000
_cell.angle_alpha   90.00
_cell.angle_beta   90.00
_cell.angle_gamma   90.00
#
_symmetry.space_group_name_H-M   'P 1'
#
loop_
_entity.id
_entity.type
_entity.pdbx_description
1 polymer ?
#
loop_
_entity_poly.entity_id
_entity_poly.type
_entity_poly.pdbx_seq_one_letter_code
_entity_poly.pdbx_strand_id
1 'polypeptide(L)'
;MHFRLLTTCQGLATYASHNKTGAAMPAELRESCRSGRSHFAHFEAAQQLMYAVVDQAFYACSPSSTSEEQAAAEVLLLLLRPVVHRHLAKKLARFDQELDGPYNGTIASLLGLSKPSKFDHLVHYDGSYYCYLFNRALSAH
;
A
#
# COMPACT_ATOMS: atom_id res chain seq x y z
N MET A 1 11.81 10.36 -2.44
CA MET A 1 11.77 9.90 -3.85
C MET A 1 13.16 9.38 -4.26
N HIS A 2 13.41 8.06 -4.26
CA HIS A 2 14.73 7.50 -4.65
C HIS A 2 14.63 6.20 -5.48
N PHE A 3 13.42 5.70 -5.76
CA PHE A 3 13.19 4.36 -6.30
C PHE A 3 13.46 4.20 -7.81
N ARG A 4 13.47 5.28 -8.61
CA ARG A 4 13.71 5.18 -10.06
C ARG A 4 15.17 4.87 -10.40
N LEU A 5 16.13 5.39 -9.64
CA LEU A 5 17.56 5.19 -9.89
C LEU A 5 17.98 3.72 -9.69
N LEU A 6 17.40 3.06 -8.67
CA LEU A 6 17.78 1.70 -8.32
C LEU A 6 17.37 0.69 -9.40
N THR A 7 16.27 0.87 -10.10
CA THR A 7 15.73 -0.18 -11.00
C THR A 7 16.13 -0.03 -12.46
N THR A 8 17.00 0.93 -12.80
CA THR A 8 17.59 1.02 -14.13
C THR A 8 18.65 -0.08 -14.32
N CYS A 9 18.87 -0.54 -15.56
CA CYS A 9 19.94 -1.50 -15.87
C CYS A 9 21.30 -0.98 -15.40
N GLN A 10 21.52 0.33 -15.51
CA GLN A 10 22.75 0.98 -15.10
C GLN A 10 22.86 1.09 -13.57
N GLY A 11 21.76 1.40 -12.88
CA GLY A 11 21.70 1.34 -11.42
C GLY A 11 22.03 -0.05 -10.91
N LEU A 12 21.29 -1.08 -11.35
CA LEU A 12 21.52 -2.48 -10.94
C LEU A 12 22.96 -2.93 -11.22
N ALA A 13 23.56 -2.50 -12.34
CA ALA A 13 24.95 -2.79 -12.63
C ALA A 13 25.94 -2.21 -11.62
N THR A 14 25.63 -1.04 -11.05
CA THR A 14 26.52 -0.33 -10.13
C THR A 14 26.41 -0.84 -8.69
N TYR A 15 25.21 -1.16 -8.20
CA TYR A 15 25.03 -1.49 -6.78
C TYR A 15 24.72 -2.96 -6.51
N ALA A 16 24.23 -3.73 -7.49
CA ALA A 16 23.84 -5.11 -7.23
C ALA A 16 25.06 -6.03 -7.39
N SER A 17 25.61 -6.46 -6.25
CA SER A 17 26.74 -7.38 -6.18
C SER A 17 26.48 -8.51 -5.19
N HIS A 18 27.17 -9.62 -5.39
CA HIS A 18 27.07 -10.77 -4.50
C HIS A 18 27.75 -10.47 -3.17
N ASN A 19 27.00 -10.56 -2.07
CA ASN A 19 27.44 -10.14 -0.73
C ASN A 19 28.79 -10.73 -0.29
N LYS A 20 29.10 -11.98 -0.66
CA LYS A 20 30.36 -12.62 -0.25
C LYS A 20 31.53 -12.39 -1.22
N THR A 21 31.26 -12.22 -2.51
CA THR A 21 32.32 -12.22 -3.54
C THR A 21 32.52 -10.85 -4.18
N GLY A 22 31.61 -9.90 -3.95
CA GLY A 22 31.60 -8.60 -4.61
C GLY A 22 31.31 -8.67 -6.12
N ALA A 23 31.08 -9.86 -6.68
CA ALA A 23 30.83 -10.04 -8.10
C ALA A 23 29.54 -9.31 -8.50
N ALA A 24 29.61 -8.52 -9.57
CA ALA A 24 28.46 -7.79 -10.08
C ALA A 24 27.36 -8.75 -10.57
N MET A 25 26.11 -8.30 -10.48
CA MET A 25 24.95 -9.06 -10.99
C MET A 25 25.09 -9.31 -12.51
N PRO A 26 24.95 -10.58 -12.96
CA PRO A 26 24.95 -10.97 -14.37
C PRO A 26 23.94 -10.18 -15.21
N ALA A 27 24.27 -9.92 -16.48
CA ALA A 27 23.44 -9.11 -17.37
C ALA A 27 22.06 -9.73 -17.61
N GLU A 28 22.01 -11.06 -17.71
CA GLU A 28 20.79 -11.85 -17.93
C GLU A 28 19.83 -11.71 -16.75
N LEU A 29 20.36 -11.72 -15.51
CA LEU A 29 19.56 -11.51 -14.30
C LEU A 29 19.06 -10.07 -14.19
N ARG A 30 19.87 -9.09 -14.56
CA ARG A 30 19.43 -7.68 -14.61
C ARG A 30 18.28 -7.49 -15.61
N GLU A 31 18.35 -8.13 -16.76
CA GLU A 31 17.30 -8.08 -17.77
C GLU A 31 16.03 -8.78 -17.30
N SER A 32 16.16 -9.96 -16.69
CA SER A 32 15.03 -10.66 -16.09
C SER A 32 14.33 -9.80 -15.03
N CYS A 33 15.08 -9.16 -14.12
CA CYS A 33 14.55 -8.24 -13.13
C CYS A 33 13.83 -7.03 -13.76
N ARG A 34 14.38 -6.49 -14.86
CA ARG A 34 13.75 -5.39 -15.59
C ARG A 34 12.42 -5.81 -16.20
N SER A 35 12.40 -6.95 -16.89
CA SER A 35 11.19 -7.47 -17.55
C SER A 35 10.07 -7.77 -16.55
N GLY A 36 10.42 -8.25 -15.35
CA GLY A 36 9.46 -8.53 -14.28
C GLY A 36 9.05 -7.32 -13.44
N ARG A 37 9.53 -6.10 -13.74
CA ARG A 37 9.31 -4.92 -12.87
C ARG A 37 7.84 -4.53 -12.72
N SER A 38 7.02 -4.81 -13.74
CA SER A 38 5.58 -4.54 -13.70
C SER A 38 4.76 -5.69 -13.12
N HIS A 39 5.39 -6.81 -12.74
CA HIS A 39 4.69 -7.89 -12.07
C HIS A 39 4.09 -7.36 -10.77
N PHE A 40 2.81 -7.65 -10.54
CA PHE A 40 2.06 -7.19 -9.37
C PHE A 40 1.94 -5.66 -9.21
N ALA A 41 2.28 -4.85 -10.22
CA ALA A 41 2.15 -3.39 -10.12
C ALA A 41 0.70 -2.93 -9.88
N HIS A 42 -0.27 -3.62 -10.47
CA HIS A 42 -1.70 -3.39 -10.22
C HIS A 42 -2.08 -3.70 -8.77
N PHE A 43 -1.46 -4.72 -8.18
CA PHE A 43 -1.70 -5.13 -6.81
C PHE A 43 -1.12 -4.12 -5.81
N GLU A 44 0.11 -3.66 -6.04
CA GLU A 44 0.74 -2.59 -5.28
C GLU A 44 -0.08 -1.29 -5.36
N ALA A 45 -0.57 -0.93 -6.55
CA ALA A 45 -1.40 0.25 -6.76
C ALA A 45 -2.75 0.14 -6.03
N ALA A 46 -3.40 -1.02 -6.10
CA ALA A 46 -4.63 -1.28 -5.37
C ALA A 46 -4.40 -1.13 -3.85
N GLN A 47 -3.32 -1.70 -3.32
CA GLN A 47 -3.00 -1.60 -1.89
C GLN A 47 -2.77 -0.15 -1.45
N GLN A 48 -1.99 0.64 -2.20
CA GLN A 48 -1.76 2.06 -1.89
C GLN A 48 -3.05 2.89 -1.96
N LEU A 49 -3.92 2.61 -2.94
CA LEU A 49 -5.22 3.25 -3.06
C LEU A 49 -6.13 2.91 -1.88
N MET A 50 -6.15 1.65 -1.46
CA MET A 50 -6.94 1.25 -0.30
C MET A 50 -6.48 1.92 0.98
N TYR A 51 -5.17 2.02 1.22
CA TYR A 51 -4.64 2.75 2.37
C TYR A 51 -5.01 4.23 2.34
N ALA A 52 -4.95 4.89 1.17
CA ALA A 52 -5.39 6.27 1.03
C ALA A 52 -6.88 6.47 1.33
N VAL A 53 -7.74 5.54 0.88
CA VAL A 53 -9.18 5.59 1.15
C VAL A 53 -9.48 5.35 2.63
N VAL A 54 -8.81 4.40 3.28
CA VAL A 54 -8.98 4.14 4.71
C VAL A 54 -8.55 5.35 5.53
N ASP A 55 -7.41 5.95 5.19
CA ASP A 55 -6.89 7.16 5.82
C ASP A 55 -7.86 8.35 5.67
N GLN A 56 -8.33 8.63 4.46
CA GLN A 56 -9.33 9.66 4.21
C GLN A 56 -10.65 9.42 4.95
N ALA A 57 -11.15 8.18 4.96
CA ALA A 57 -12.37 7.85 5.67
C ALA A 57 -12.22 8.00 7.20
N PHE A 58 -11.03 7.72 7.74
CA PHE A 58 -10.75 7.90 9.15
C PHE A 58 -10.83 9.38 9.57
N TYR A 59 -10.16 10.25 8.82
CA TYR A 59 -10.13 11.69 9.12
C TYR A 59 -11.37 12.46 8.67
N ALA A 60 -12.15 11.94 7.71
CA ALA A 60 -13.44 12.52 7.33
C ALA A 60 -14.49 12.39 8.44
N CYS A 61 -14.32 11.44 9.36
CA CYS A 61 -15.18 11.24 10.52
C CYS A 61 -14.63 11.96 11.76
N SER A 62 -14.44 13.28 11.70
CA SER A 62 -14.16 14.05 12.92
C SER A 62 -15.40 14.07 13.83
N PRO A 63 -15.30 13.61 15.09
CA PRO A 63 -16.36 13.85 16.07
C PRO A 63 -16.44 15.36 16.36
N SER A 64 -17.65 15.89 16.43
CA SER A 64 -17.89 17.26 16.90
C SER A 64 -17.21 17.47 18.26
N SER A 65 -16.25 18.39 18.30
CA SER A 65 -15.36 18.73 19.40
C SER A 65 -15.97 18.67 20.80
N THR A 66 -15.55 17.70 21.63
CA THR A 66 -15.50 17.80 23.09
C THR A 66 -14.36 16.94 23.67
N SER A 67 -13.29 17.60 24.13
CA SER A 67 -12.38 17.29 25.26
C SER A 67 -12.18 15.83 25.77
N GLU A 68 -12.01 14.83 24.91
CA GLU A 68 -11.54 13.45 25.27
C GLU A 68 -10.70 12.82 24.12
N GLU A 69 -9.76 13.60 23.55
CA GLU A 69 -9.16 13.37 22.23
C GLU A 69 -8.26 12.12 22.08
N GLN A 70 -7.83 11.46 23.16
CA GLN A 70 -6.92 10.29 23.06
C GLN A 70 -7.61 8.93 23.28
N ALA A 71 -8.67 8.84 24.08
CA ALA A 71 -9.49 7.63 24.17
C ALA A 71 -10.43 7.50 22.94
N ALA A 72 -10.77 8.64 22.33
CA ALA A 72 -11.60 8.69 21.14
C ALA A 72 -10.96 8.00 19.93
N ALA A 73 -9.63 8.03 19.74
CA ALA A 73 -9.00 7.42 18.56
C ALA A 73 -9.13 5.88 18.51
N GLU A 74 -9.03 5.19 19.65
CA GLU A 74 -9.25 3.74 19.72
C GLU A 74 -10.73 3.38 19.53
N VAL A 75 -11.63 4.16 20.13
CA VAL A 75 -13.08 4.00 19.96
C VAL A 75 -13.52 4.33 18.53
N LEU A 76 -12.94 5.36 17.92
CA LEU A 76 -13.16 5.77 16.54
C LEU A 76 -12.61 4.70 15.59
N LEU A 77 -11.45 4.08 15.84
CA LEU A 77 -10.99 2.90 15.11
C LEU A 77 -11.95 1.71 15.25
N LEU A 78 -12.56 1.52 16.43
CA LEU A 78 -13.57 0.49 16.68
C LEU A 78 -14.91 0.78 15.99
N LEU A 79 -15.27 2.06 15.81
CA LEU A 79 -16.52 2.53 15.18
C LEU A 79 -16.39 2.78 13.66
N LEU A 80 -15.23 3.21 13.18
CA LEU A 80 -14.88 3.31 11.76
C LEU A 80 -14.66 1.94 11.17
N ARG A 81 -14.19 0.96 11.95
CA ARG A 81 -14.08 -0.43 11.48
C ARG A 81 -15.39 -0.89 10.86
N PRO A 82 -16.58 -0.84 11.48
CA PRO A 82 -17.81 -1.25 10.81
C PRO A 82 -18.27 -0.32 9.69
N VAL A 83 -17.95 0.98 9.66
CA VAL A 83 -18.40 1.89 8.58
C VAL A 83 -17.53 1.75 7.33
N VAL A 84 -16.20 1.85 7.50
CA VAL A 84 -15.21 1.61 6.46
C VAL A 84 -15.35 0.16 6.02
N HIS A 85 -15.36 -0.82 6.92
CA HIS A 85 -15.53 -2.22 6.53
C HIS A 85 -16.89 -2.47 5.87
N ARG A 86 -18.00 -1.83 6.25
CA ARG A 86 -19.29 -2.08 5.55
C ARG A 86 -19.36 -1.43 4.17
N HIS A 87 -18.85 -0.21 4.01
CA HIS A 87 -18.88 0.49 2.72
C HIS A 87 -17.82 -0.07 1.75
N LEU A 88 -16.62 -0.31 2.27
CA LEU A 88 -15.47 -0.80 1.55
C LEU A 88 -15.59 -2.32 1.33
N ALA A 89 -15.93 -3.13 2.33
CA ALA A 89 -16.08 -4.57 2.14
C ALA A 89 -17.29 -4.94 1.27
N LYS A 90 -18.37 -4.15 1.22
CA LYS A 90 -19.44 -4.40 0.23
C LYS A 90 -18.94 -4.21 -1.21
N LYS A 91 -18.08 -3.21 -1.44
CA LYS A 91 -17.45 -2.99 -2.75
C LYS A 91 -16.36 -4.03 -3.05
N LEU A 92 -15.56 -4.42 -2.06
CA LEU A 92 -14.51 -5.43 -2.19
C LEU A 92 -15.06 -6.86 -2.33
N ALA A 93 -16.15 -7.20 -1.65
CA ALA A 93 -16.79 -8.51 -1.72
C ALA A 93 -17.29 -8.86 -3.12
N ARG A 94 -17.60 -7.86 -3.96
CA ARG A 94 -17.90 -8.09 -5.37
C ARG A 94 -16.69 -8.68 -6.10
N PHE A 95 -15.50 -8.17 -5.80
CA PHE A 95 -14.27 -8.66 -6.42
C PHE A 95 -13.82 -10.00 -5.82
N ASP A 96 -14.21 -10.33 -4.58
CA ASP A 96 -13.97 -11.66 -3.99
C ASP A 96 -14.62 -12.78 -4.81
N GLN A 97 -15.74 -12.50 -5.49
CA GLN A 97 -16.43 -13.45 -6.38
C GLN A 97 -15.77 -13.57 -7.75
N GLU A 98 -14.94 -12.59 -8.11
CA GLU A 98 -14.22 -12.52 -9.39
C GLU A 98 -12.75 -12.97 -9.26
N LEU A 99 -12.31 -13.32 -8.04
CA LEU A 99 -10.99 -13.91 -7.79
C LEU A 99 -10.93 -15.32 -8.34
N ASP A 100 -10.22 -15.48 -9.46
CA ASP A 100 -9.82 -16.78 -9.99
C ASP A 100 -8.37 -17.09 -9.59
N GLY A 101 -8.11 -18.32 -9.15
CA GLY A 101 -6.76 -18.77 -8.76
C GLY A 101 -6.65 -19.51 -7.42
N PRO A 102 -5.42 -19.87 -7.00
CA PRO A 102 -5.18 -20.75 -5.86
C PRO A 102 -5.34 -20.07 -4.48
N TYR A 103 -5.75 -18.80 -4.45
CA TYR A 103 -5.85 -18.03 -3.21
C TYR A 103 -7.26 -18.15 -2.61
N ASN A 104 -7.34 -18.67 -1.38
CA ASN A 104 -8.60 -18.94 -0.69
C ASN A 104 -9.02 -17.83 0.30
N GLY A 105 -8.42 -16.64 0.22
CA GLY A 105 -8.72 -15.50 1.11
C GLY A 105 -9.53 -14.40 0.43
N THR A 106 -9.86 -13.35 1.20
CA THR A 106 -10.51 -12.15 0.65
C THR A 106 -9.50 -11.19 0.05
N ILE A 107 -9.92 -10.34 -0.88
CA ILE A 107 -9.12 -9.24 -1.41
C ILE A 107 -8.66 -8.29 -0.30
N ALA A 108 -9.49 -8.09 0.72
CA ALA A 108 -9.09 -7.31 1.89
C ALA A 108 -7.89 -7.95 2.62
N SER A 109 -7.87 -9.29 2.75
CA SER A 109 -6.73 -10.01 3.30
C SER A 109 -5.52 -9.97 2.37
N LEU A 110 -5.75 -10.11 1.06
CA LEU A 110 -4.71 -10.06 0.05
C LEU A 110 -3.98 -8.70 0.15
N LEU A 111 -4.72 -7.60 0.11
CA LEU A 111 -4.22 -6.22 0.19
C LEU A 111 -3.68 -5.81 1.57
N GLY A 112 -3.59 -6.74 2.54
CA GLY A 112 -3.01 -6.46 3.86
C GLY A 112 -3.88 -5.60 4.78
N LEU A 113 -5.18 -5.47 4.49
CA LEU A 113 -6.14 -4.69 5.28
C LEU A 113 -6.75 -5.47 6.45
N SER A 114 -6.42 -6.75 6.60
CA SER A 114 -6.96 -7.61 7.66
C SER A 114 -6.62 -7.15 9.09
N LYS A 115 -5.61 -6.29 9.25
CA LYS A 115 -5.18 -5.74 10.55
C LYS A 115 -4.84 -4.25 10.42
N PRO A 116 -5.83 -3.35 10.47
CA PRO A 116 -5.60 -1.90 10.37
C PRO A 116 -4.75 -1.35 11.52
N SER A 117 -4.64 -2.06 12.65
CA SER A 117 -3.73 -1.73 13.75
C SER A 117 -2.24 -1.78 13.38
N LYS A 118 -1.88 -2.30 12.20
CA LYS A 118 -0.50 -2.25 11.67
C LYS A 118 -0.28 -1.08 10.71
N PHE A 119 -1.29 -0.25 10.49
CA PHE A 119 -1.19 0.90 9.61
C PHE A 119 -0.70 2.10 10.42
N ASP A 120 0.58 2.07 10.85
CA ASP A 120 1.18 3.14 11.65
C ASP A 120 1.08 4.51 10.97
N HIS A 121 1.06 4.52 9.63
CA HIS A 121 0.83 5.71 8.82
C HIS A 121 -0.53 6.36 9.07
N LEU A 122 -1.56 5.62 9.48
CA LEU A 122 -2.88 6.16 9.79
C LEU A 122 -2.87 7.19 10.91
N VAL A 123 -1.96 7.02 11.88
CA VAL A 123 -1.87 7.90 13.06
C VAL A 123 -0.98 9.11 12.78
N HIS A 124 -0.03 8.98 11.86
CA HIS A 124 1.03 9.98 11.65
C HIS A 124 0.86 10.82 10.38
N TYR A 125 0.02 10.39 9.43
CA TYR A 125 -0.14 11.07 8.14
C TYR A 125 -1.35 11.99 8.10
N ASP A 126 -2.20 12.02 9.13
CA ASP A 126 -3.28 13.01 9.28
C ASP A 126 -4.18 13.16 8.05
N GLY A 127 -4.56 12.04 7.42
CA GLY A 127 -5.39 12.05 6.23
C GLY A 127 -4.61 12.31 4.93
N SER A 128 -3.28 12.36 4.96
CA SER A 128 -2.44 12.70 3.81
C SER A 128 -1.81 11.50 3.09
N TYR A 129 -2.23 10.26 3.34
CA TYR A 129 -1.64 9.08 2.69
C TYR A 129 -1.77 9.12 1.15
N TYR A 130 -2.79 9.80 0.62
CA TYR A 130 -2.96 10.04 -0.82
C TYR A 130 -1.77 10.78 -1.47
N CYS A 131 -0.97 11.52 -0.68
CA CYS A 131 0.21 12.23 -1.16
C CYS A 131 1.24 11.28 -1.81
N TYR A 132 1.31 10.02 -1.38
CA TYR A 132 2.18 9.03 -2.04
C TYR A 132 1.75 8.76 -3.49
N LEU A 133 0.45 8.64 -3.74
CA LEU A 133 -0.11 8.42 -5.08
C LEU A 133 0.07 9.67 -5.94
N PHE A 134 -0.19 10.85 -5.39
CA PHE A 134 0.02 12.12 -6.07
C PHE A 134 1.48 12.31 -6.47
N ASN A 135 2.42 12.10 -5.54
CA ASN A 135 3.85 12.16 -5.80
C ASN A 135 4.32 11.07 -6.77
N ARG A 136 3.71 9.89 -6.76
CA ARG A 136 3.99 8.83 -7.74
C ARG A 136 3.60 9.27 -9.16
N ALA A 137 2.45 9.93 -9.32
CA ALA A 137 2.04 10.50 -10.60
C ALA A 137 3.00 11.60 -11.08
N LEU A 138 3.39 12.53 -10.19
CA LEU A 138 4.35 13.59 -10.52
C LEU A 138 5.73 13.04 -10.90
N SER A 139 6.24 12.06 -10.16
CA SER A 139 7.53 11.42 -10.45
C SER A 139 7.49 10.45 -11.62
N ALA A 140 6.30 10.19 -12.19
CA ALA A 140 6.17 9.34 -13.37
C ALA A 140 6.64 10.06 -14.64
N HIS A 141 6.47 11.38 -14.66
CA HIS A 141 6.96 12.30 -15.69
C HIS A 141 8.42 12.70 -15.45
#